data_AF-A0A7W0FYI9-F1
#
_entry.id   AF-A0A7W0FYI9-F1
#
_cell.length_a   1.000
_cell.length_b   1.000
_cell.length_c   1.000
_cell.angle_alpha   90.00
_cell.angle_beta   90.00
_cell.angle_gamma   90.00
#
_symmetry.space_group_name_H-M   'P 1'
#
loop_
_entity.id
_entity.type
_entity.pdbx_description
1 polymer ?
#
loop_
_entity_poly.entity_id
_entity_poly.type
_entity_poly.pdbx_seq_one_letter_code
_entity_poly.pdbx_strand_id
1 'polypeptide(L)'
;MNYRRISGALILLLLFGAAAQAQETNAPPESSKMFTEARQISEGSPPAFEFELSGFTYRINGNGAGRRVKGEQTRRFNLRLDGGDYVERFYFAEYRDNVLLLCGVTNGESVAGFVARLEQPSMRTRWKQFIPAFNVGAGLIKDGHAYLTGINFVARLDLRTGEYVWKHDHLERGRGGGDFNSFEVPSIEGDAVLFREKPTGKSPARTIRVNRKTGKINGIE
;
A
#
# COMPACT_ATOMS: atom_id res chain seq x y z
N MET A 1 -31.47 70.51 15.24
CA MET A 1 -32.22 69.44 14.55
C MET A 1 -31.74 69.39 13.10
N ASN A 2 -31.10 68.28 12.70
CA ASN A 2 -30.79 67.79 11.33
C ASN A 2 -29.93 68.70 10.41
N TYR A 3 -29.02 68.24 9.54
CA TYR A 3 -28.71 66.94 8.95
C TYR A 3 -27.18 66.81 8.79
N ARG A 4 -26.57 65.69 9.20
CA ARG A 4 -25.19 65.31 8.82
C ARG A 4 -25.24 64.50 7.53
N ARG A 5 -24.59 65.01 6.48
CA ARG A 5 -24.34 64.31 5.20
C ARG A 5 -23.30 63.21 5.44
N ILE A 6 -23.66 61.96 5.17
CA ILE A 6 -22.70 60.85 5.07
C ILE A 6 -22.37 60.71 3.59
N SER A 7 -21.21 61.21 3.20
CA SER A 7 -20.62 60.94 1.89
C SER A 7 -20.12 59.51 1.86
N GLY A 8 -20.54 58.78 0.83
CA GLY A 8 -20.11 57.41 0.58
C GLY A 8 -18.63 57.32 0.20
N ALA A 9 -18.01 56.22 0.59
CA ALA A 9 -16.78 55.72 0.00
C ALA A 9 -17.01 54.24 -0.32
N LEU A 10 -17.26 53.97 -1.59
CA LEU A 10 -17.34 52.63 -2.16
C LEU A 10 -15.89 52.15 -2.36
N ILE A 11 -15.39 51.28 -1.47
CA ILE A 11 -14.09 50.62 -1.65
C ILE A 11 -14.32 49.30 -2.37
N LEU A 12 -14.02 49.30 -3.67
CA LEU A 12 -14.00 48.14 -4.54
C LEU A 12 -12.65 47.41 -4.34
N LEU A 13 -12.64 46.32 -3.57
CA LEU A 13 -11.44 45.49 -3.38
C LEU A 13 -11.41 44.41 -4.48
N LEU A 14 -10.52 44.61 -5.46
CA LEU A 14 -10.22 43.67 -6.53
C LEU A 14 -9.57 42.40 -5.96
N LEU A 15 -10.31 41.30 -5.96
CA LEU A 15 -9.81 39.95 -5.70
C LEU A 15 -9.04 39.45 -6.94
N PHE A 16 -7.72 39.63 -6.95
CA PHE A 16 -6.86 38.89 -7.87
C PHE A 16 -6.71 37.45 -7.38
N GLY A 17 -7.64 36.59 -7.81
CA GLY A 17 -7.47 35.15 -7.74
C GLY A 17 -6.41 34.71 -8.74
N ALA A 18 -5.15 34.68 -8.31
CA ALA A 18 -4.11 33.97 -9.04
C ALA A 18 -4.40 32.47 -8.94
N ALA A 19 -5.07 31.93 -9.96
CA ALA A 19 -5.16 30.50 -10.16
C ALA A 19 -3.74 30.00 -10.45
N ALA A 20 -3.03 29.56 -9.40
CA ALA A 20 -1.86 28.73 -9.56
C ALA A 20 -2.32 27.42 -10.19
N GLN A 21 -2.34 27.36 -11.52
CA GLN A 21 -2.34 26.09 -12.24
C GLN A 21 -1.09 25.36 -11.78
N ALA A 22 -1.27 24.38 -10.89
CA ALA A 22 -0.24 23.41 -10.59
C ALA A 22 0.13 22.78 -11.93
N GLN A 23 1.26 23.20 -12.50
CA GLN A 23 1.92 22.45 -13.56
C GLN A 23 2.20 21.07 -12.97
N GLU A 24 1.38 20.09 -13.36
CA GLU A 24 1.77 18.69 -13.28
C GLU A 24 3.09 18.61 -14.04
N THR A 25 4.18 18.57 -13.28
CA THR A 25 5.52 18.39 -13.82
C THR A 25 5.49 17.10 -14.61
N ASN A 26 5.84 17.18 -15.89
CA ASN A 26 6.09 16.06 -16.80
C ASN A 26 7.29 15.25 -16.29
N ALA A 27 7.19 14.66 -15.11
CA ALA A 27 8.13 13.67 -14.64
C ALA A 27 7.99 12.46 -15.59
N PRO A 28 9.12 11.85 -16.01
CA PRO A 28 9.07 10.61 -16.77
C PRO A 28 8.20 9.59 -16.03
N PRO A 29 7.41 8.79 -16.75
CA PRO A 29 6.56 7.79 -16.11
C PRO A 29 7.43 6.88 -15.24
N GLU A 30 7.17 6.86 -13.93
CA GLU A 30 7.93 6.04 -12.98
C GLU A 30 7.89 4.58 -13.43
N SER A 31 9.04 3.90 -13.51
CA SER A 31 9.07 2.47 -13.83
C SER A 31 8.24 1.67 -12.83
N SER A 32 7.51 0.66 -13.30
CA SER A 32 6.80 -0.27 -12.39
C SER A 32 7.81 -1.02 -11.52
N LYS A 33 7.51 -1.15 -10.23
CA LYS A 33 8.33 -1.87 -9.25
C LYS A 33 7.46 -2.86 -8.49
N MET A 34 7.97 -4.05 -8.22
CA MET A 34 7.25 -5.04 -7.41
C MET A 34 7.70 -4.94 -5.95
N PHE A 35 6.82 -5.35 -5.03
CA PHE A 35 7.26 -5.67 -3.68
C PHE A 35 8.10 -6.96 -3.72
N THR A 36 9.24 -6.96 -3.06
CA THR A 36 10.14 -8.12 -2.96
C THR A 36 9.89 -8.86 -1.66
N GLU A 37 9.82 -10.18 -1.70
CA GLU A 37 9.68 -10.99 -0.49
C GLU A 37 10.98 -10.96 0.33
N ALA A 38 10.85 -10.71 1.64
CA ALA A 38 11.99 -10.77 2.54
C ALA A 38 12.35 -12.22 2.86
N ARG A 39 13.64 -12.46 3.09
CA ARG A 39 14.13 -13.78 3.44
C ARG A 39 13.70 -14.12 4.87
N GLN A 40 13.01 -15.24 5.06
CA GLN A 40 12.79 -15.80 6.39
C GLN A 40 14.11 -16.39 6.92
N ILE A 41 14.51 -16.03 8.15
CA ILE A 41 15.81 -16.38 8.75
C ILE A 41 15.69 -17.18 10.06
N SER A 42 14.48 -17.50 10.52
CA SER A 42 14.29 -18.39 11.65
C SER A 42 13.21 -19.42 11.37
N GLU A 43 13.46 -20.64 11.83
CA GLU A 43 12.50 -21.74 11.85
C GLU A 43 11.61 -21.69 13.11
N GLY A 44 11.97 -20.87 14.11
CA GLY A 44 11.17 -20.67 15.31
C GLY A 44 9.85 -19.94 15.04
N SER A 45 8.85 -20.20 15.88
CA SER A 45 7.57 -19.51 15.87
C SER A 45 7.53 -18.42 16.96
N PRO A 46 7.32 -17.14 16.62
CA PRO A 46 7.03 -16.63 15.27
C PRO A 46 8.30 -16.38 14.44
N PRO A 47 8.21 -16.43 13.09
CA PRO A 47 9.36 -16.31 12.21
C PRO A 47 9.98 -14.90 12.24
N ALA A 48 11.25 -14.80 11.88
CA ALA A 48 11.95 -13.55 11.65
C ALA A 48 12.31 -13.40 10.18
N PHE A 49 12.32 -12.16 9.69
CA PHE A 49 12.55 -11.79 8.30
C PHE A 49 13.75 -10.86 8.18
N GLU A 50 14.48 -10.98 7.08
CA GLU A 50 15.62 -10.16 6.76
C GLU A 50 15.59 -9.72 5.28
N PHE A 51 15.98 -8.48 5.02
CA PHE A 51 16.18 -7.98 3.67
C PHE A 51 17.22 -6.86 3.63
N GLU A 52 17.72 -6.56 2.44
CA GLU A 52 18.64 -5.46 2.20
C GLU A 52 17.99 -4.39 1.33
N LEU A 53 18.21 -3.13 1.67
CA LEU A 53 17.71 -2.00 0.90
C LEU A 53 18.61 -0.77 1.10
N SER A 54 19.03 -0.16 -0.01
CA SER A 54 19.89 1.04 -0.04
C SER A 54 21.18 0.89 0.80
N GLY A 55 21.75 -0.32 0.82
CA GLY A 55 22.96 -0.67 1.57
C GLY A 55 22.78 -0.82 3.09
N PHE A 56 21.54 -0.94 3.56
CA PHE A 56 21.22 -1.29 4.94
C PHE A 56 20.64 -2.70 5.01
N THR A 57 20.97 -3.44 6.07
CA THR A 57 20.33 -4.71 6.42
C THR A 57 19.19 -4.43 7.40
N TYR A 58 18.01 -4.97 7.11
CA TYR A 58 16.82 -4.89 7.94
C TYR A 58 16.49 -6.26 8.49
N ARG A 59 16.24 -6.35 9.79
CA ARG A 59 15.74 -7.57 10.44
C ARG A 59 14.48 -7.25 11.23
N ILE A 60 13.43 -8.03 11.02
CA ILE A 60 12.15 -7.91 11.69
C ILE A 60 11.84 -9.25 12.35
N ASN A 61 11.62 -9.24 13.65
CA ASN A 61 11.15 -10.41 14.38
C ASN A 61 9.64 -10.55 14.20
N GLY A 62 9.09 -11.75 14.41
CA GLY A 62 7.68 -12.03 14.23
C GLY A 62 6.74 -11.13 15.03
N ASN A 63 7.15 -10.68 16.22
CA ASN A 63 6.39 -9.71 17.03
C ASN A 63 6.45 -8.25 16.53
N GLY A 64 6.99 -8.01 15.33
CA GLY A 64 7.12 -6.70 14.72
C GLY A 64 8.25 -5.83 15.24
N ALA A 65 9.09 -6.32 16.17
CA ALA A 65 10.31 -5.62 16.57
C ALA A 65 11.34 -5.67 15.43
N GLY A 66 11.79 -4.50 14.99
CA GLY A 66 12.69 -4.35 13.85
C GLY A 66 14.00 -3.65 14.20
N ARG A 67 15.04 -3.94 13.43
CA ARG A 67 16.31 -3.20 13.42
C ARG A 67 16.79 -2.98 12.00
N ARG A 68 17.39 -1.81 11.76
CA ARG A 68 18.11 -1.46 10.54
C ARG A 68 19.59 -1.25 10.90
N VAL A 69 20.49 -1.82 10.12
CA VAL A 69 21.94 -1.83 10.40
C VAL A 69 22.74 -1.44 9.15
N LYS A 70 23.79 -0.63 9.32
CA LYS A 70 24.84 -0.37 8.31
C LYS A 70 26.16 -0.07 9.03
N GLY A 71 27.10 -1.02 8.99
CA GLY A 71 28.29 -0.97 9.84
C GLY A 71 27.90 -0.90 11.32
N GLU A 72 28.42 0.09 12.04
CA GLU A 72 28.09 0.32 13.46
C GLU A 72 26.75 1.05 13.66
N GLN A 73 26.18 1.65 12.61
CA GLN A 73 24.93 2.40 12.71
C GLN A 73 23.74 1.44 12.84
N THR A 74 23.12 1.43 14.02
CA THR A 74 21.92 0.63 14.29
C THR A 74 20.74 1.52 14.67
N ARG A 75 19.58 1.28 14.05
CA ARG A 75 18.31 1.92 14.39
C ARG A 75 17.24 0.88 14.67
N ARG A 76 16.63 0.93 15.85
CA ARG A 76 15.49 0.07 16.22
C ARG A 76 14.16 0.73 15.81
N PHE A 77 13.18 -0.09 15.48
CA PHE A 77 11.81 0.33 15.21
C PHE A 77 10.84 -0.79 15.61
N ASN A 78 9.54 -0.50 15.61
CA ASN A 78 8.51 -1.49 15.92
C ASN A 78 7.30 -1.25 15.02
N LEU A 79 6.74 -2.31 14.42
CA LEU A 79 5.58 -2.25 13.52
C LEU A 79 4.25 -2.06 14.25
N ARG A 80 4.27 -2.12 15.59
CA ARG A 80 3.13 -2.00 16.50
C ARG A 80 2.00 -2.92 16.06
N LEU A 81 2.26 -4.22 16.15
CA LEU A 81 1.26 -5.24 15.93
C LEU A 81 0.25 -5.22 17.08
N ASP A 82 -0.95 -5.71 16.83
CA ASP A 82 -1.94 -5.90 17.88
C ASP A 82 -1.51 -7.04 18.80
N GLY A 83 -2.06 -7.07 20.02
CA GLY A 83 -1.62 -8.02 21.05
C GLY A 83 -1.83 -9.48 20.60
N GLY A 84 -0.73 -10.24 20.54
CA GLY A 84 -0.74 -11.66 20.12
C GLY A 84 -0.49 -11.87 18.63
N ASP A 85 -0.58 -10.83 17.80
CA ASP A 85 -0.28 -10.94 16.37
C ASP A 85 1.23 -11.11 16.13
N TYR A 86 1.53 -11.90 15.12
CA TYR A 86 2.86 -12.02 14.56
C TYR A 86 2.86 -12.01 13.03
N VAL A 87 3.99 -11.59 12.46
CA VAL A 87 4.21 -11.57 11.01
C VAL A 87 4.38 -12.98 10.47
N GLU A 88 3.59 -13.33 9.45
CA GLU A 88 3.70 -14.60 8.71
C GLU A 88 4.28 -14.44 7.30
N ARG A 89 4.06 -13.29 6.67
CA ARG A 89 4.59 -12.94 5.34
C ARG A 89 5.08 -11.51 5.36
N PHE A 90 6.18 -11.27 4.64
CA PHE A 90 6.82 -9.96 4.68
C PHE A 90 7.41 -9.61 3.32
N TYR A 91 6.92 -8.52 2.74
CA TYR A 91 7.44 -7.95 1.52
C TYR A 91 7.91 -6.51 1.75
N PHE A 92 8.86 -6.06 0.94
CA PHE A 92 9.43 -4.72 1.04
C PHE A 92 9.61 -4.07 -0.34
N ALA A 93 9.64 -2.73 -0.35
CA ALA A 93 10.04 -1.94 -1.50
C ALA A 93 10.59 -0.58 -1.04
N GLU A 94 11.36 0.06 -1.91
CA GLU A 94 11.77 1.47 -1.72
C GLU A 94 10.85 2.40 -2.51
N TYR A 95 10.47 3.51 -1.87
CA TYR A 95 9.64 4.57 -2.43
C TYR A 95 10.03 5.94 -1.87
N ARG A 96 10.59 6.82 -2.72
CA ARG A 96 11.03 8.18 -2.37
C ARG A 96 11.83 8.22 -1.06
N ASP A 97 12.94 7.49 -1.05
CA ASP A 97 13.88 7.32 0.09
C ASP A 97 13.29 6.68 1.35
N ASN A 98 12.03 6.25 1.30
CA ASN A 98 11.36 5.55 2.40
C ASN A 98 11.27 4.05 2.12
N VAL A 99 11.06 3.28 3.19
CA VAL A 99 10.77 1.86 3.09
C VAL A 99 9.26 1.67 3.11
N LEU A 100 8.75 0.90 2.15
CA LEU A 100 7.42 0.33 2.18
C LEU A 100 7.50 -1.11 2.67
N LEU A 101 6.64 -1.47 3.60
CA LEU A 101 6.50 -2.81 4.15
C LEU A 101 5.08 -3.29 3.86
N LEU A 102 4.94 -4.50 3.34
CA LEU A 102 3.66 -5.18 3.13
C LEU A 102 3.70 -6.50 3.89
N CYS A 103 2.82 -6.65 4.87
CA CYS A 103 2.86 -7.74 5.83
C CYS A 103 1.55 -8.52 5.83
N GLY A 104 1.64 -9.84 5.89
CA GLY A 104 0.58 -10.70 6.42
C GLY A 104 0.83 -10.94 7.91
N VAL A 105 -0.21 -10.87 8.73
CA VAL A 105 -0.15 -11.08 10.18
C VAL A 105 -1.22 -12.07 10.63
N THR A 106 -0.93 -12.81 11.69
CA THR A 106 -1.85 -13.75 12.31
C THR A 106 -1.59 -13.88 13.81
N ASN A 107 -2.61 -14.27 14.57
CA ASN A 107 -2.47 -14.73 15.96
C ASN A 107 -2.79 -16.24 16.11
N GLY A 108 -2.90 -16.98 15.00
CA GLY A 108 -3.32 -18.39 14.95
C GLY A 108 -4.83 -18.61 14.79
N GLU A 109 -5.66 -17.62 15.10
CA GLU A 109 -7.12 -17.69 14.97
C GLU A 109 -7.66 -16.74 13.90
N SER A 110 -7.08 -15.55 13.82
CA SER A 110 -7.39 -14.48 12.88
C SER A 110 -6.18 -14.22 12.00
N VAL A 111 -6.44 -13.80 10.76
CA VAL A 111 -5.39 -13.47 9.79
C VAL A 111 -5.78 -12.20 9.06
N ALA A 112 -4.83 -11.29 8.91
CA ALA A 112 -5.01 -10.00 8.24
C ALA A 112 -3.70 -9.55 7.59
N GLY A 113 -3.67 -8.32 7.09
CA GLY A 113 -2.45 -7.71 6.63
C GLY A 113 -2.37 -6.22 6.94
N PHE A 114 -1.23 -5.64 6.63
CA PHE A 114 -1.09 -4.20 6.54
C PHE A 114 0.01 -3.81 5.56
N VAL A 115 -0.07 -2.59 5.09
CA VAL A 115 1.01 -1.91 4.39
C VAL A 115 1.43 -0.70 5.21
N ALA A 116 2.73 -0.44 5.33
CA ALA A 116 3.27 0.67 6.10
C ALA A 116 4.39 1.37 5.35
N ARG A 117 4.49 2.69 5.53
CA ARG A 117 5.61 3.50 5.05
C ARG A 117 6.43 4.00 6.21
N LEU A 118 7.72 3.69 6.22
CA LEU A 118 8.67 4.09 7.24
C LEU A 118 9.67 5.08 6.62
N GLU A 119 9.85 6.22 7.30
CA GLU A 119 10.83 7.22 6.93
C GLU A 119 12.26 6.71 7.15
N GLN A 120 13.16 6.95 6.20
CA GLN A 120 14.60 6.84 6.46
C GLN A 120 15.21 8.23 6.72
N PRO A 121 16.22 8.36 7.60
CA PRO A 121 16.85 7.32 8.41
C PRO A 121 16.16 7.06 9.76
N SER A 122 15.14 7.85 10.12
CA SER A 122 14.54 7.85 11.47
C SER A 122 13.85 6.54 11.84
N MET A 123 13.41 5.78 10.82
CA MET A 123 12.52 4.61 10.90
C MET A 123 11.18 4.90 11.55
N ARG A 124 10.74 6.16 11.53
CA ARG A 124 9.42 6.57 12.01
C ARG A 124 8.35 6.16 11.00
N THR A 125 7.29 5.52 11.47
CA THR A 125 6.11 5.23 10.66
C THR A 125 5.45 6.54 10.21
N ARG A 126 5.35 6.74 8.89
CA ARG A 126 4.61 7.85 8.28
C ARG A 126 3.12 7.53 8.26
N TRP A 127 2.77 6.32 7.85
CA TRP A 127 1.42 5.78 7.89
C TRP A 127 1.46 4.24 7.93
N LYS A 128 0.35 3.65 8.36
CA LYS A 128 0.09 2.21 8.36
C LYS A 128 -1.38 2.00 7.97
N GLN A 129 -1.62 1.26 6.90
CA GLN A 129 -2.95 0.96 6.40
C GLN A 129 -3.26 -0.52 6.58
N PHE A 130 -4.37 -0.80 7.25
CA PHE A 130 -4.88 -2.14 7.47
C PHE A 130 -5.44 -2.74 6.17
N ILE A 131 -5.11 -4.01 5.91
CA ILE A 131 -5.62 -4.84 4.82
C ILE A 131 -6.54 -5.90 5.47
N PRO A 132 -7.87 -5.83 5.26
CA PRO A 132 -8.84 -6.74 5.88
C PRO A 132 -8.88 -8.09 5.16
N ALA A 133 -7.72 -8.68 4.87
CA ALA A 133 -7.60 -9.93 4.14
C ALA A 133 -6.35 -10.68 4.55
N PHE A 134 -6.43 -12.01 4.51
CA PHE A 134 -5.29 -12.91 4.63
C PHE A 134 -4.76 -13.31 3.26
N ASN A 135 -3.76 -14.19 3.22
CA ASN A 135 -3.08 -14.56 1.97
C ASN A 135 -2.57 -13.34 1.18
N VAL A 136 -2.06 -12.33 1.90
CA VAL A 136 -1.46 -11.14 1.30
C VAL A 136 -0.40 -11.57 0.28
N GLY A 137 -0.57 -11.10 -0.95
CA GLY A 137 0.35 -11.37 -2.06
C GLY A 137 1.33 -10.23 -2.29
N ALA A 138 2.34 -10.48 -3.11
CA ALA A 138 3.25 -9.42 -3.54
C ALA A 138 2.49 -8.35 -4.35
N GLY A 139 2.63 -7.08 -3.94
CA GLY A 139 1.99 -5.96 -4.62
C GLY A 139 2.80 -5.41 -5.80
N LEU A 140 2.16 -4.53 -6.56
CA LEU A 140 2.78 -3.74 -7.63
C LEU A 140 2.82 -2.26 -7.21
N ILE A 141 3.92 -1.55 -7.49
CA ILE A 141 4.06 -0.11 -7.35
C ILE A 141 4.18 0.53 -8.73
N LYS A 142 3.34 1.52 -9.01
CA LYS A 142 3.38 2.29 -10.25
C LYS A 142 2.73 3.66 -10.06
N ASP A 143 3.37 4.69 -10.59
CA ASP A 143 2.87 6.07 -10.62
C ASP A 143 2.44 6.58 -9.22
N GLY A 144 3.26 6.37 -8.19
CA GLY A 144 2.93 6.74 -6.81
C GLY A 144 1.82 5.94 -6.11
N HIS A 145 1.38 4.82 -6.68
CA HIS A 145 0.35 3.95 -6.11
C HIS A 145 0.86 2.53 -5.88
N ALA A 146 0.29 1.86 -4.87
CA ALA A 146 0.45 0.42 -4.66
C ALA A 146 -0.84 -0.31 -5.02
N TYR A 147 -0.72 -1.41 -5.77
CA TYR A 147 -1.79 -2.35 -6.07
C TYR A 147 -1.59 -3.59 -5.20
N LEU A 148 -2.56 -3.85 -4.33
CA LEU A 148 -2.45 -4.80 -3.24
C LEU A 148 -3.43 -5.95 -3.44
N THR A 149 -3.06 -7.13 -2.95
CA THR A 149 -3.86 -8.36 -3.04
C THR A 149 -3.92 -9.08 -1.71
N GLY A 150 -5.05 -9.74 -1.47
CA GLY A 150 -5.29 -10.70 -0.40
C GLY A 150 -6.49 -11.56 -0.81
N ILE A 151 -6.83 -12.59 -0.03
CA ILE A 151 -8.00 -13.42 -0.34
C ILE A 151 -9.25 -12.56 -0.48
N ASN A 152 -9.94 -12.73 -1.61
CA ASN A 152 -11.14 -11.97 -1.96
C ASN A 152 -10.96 -10.44 -1.80
N PHE A 153 -9.72 -9.94 -1.93
CA PHE A 153 -9.36 -8.54 -1.72
C PHE A 153 -8.39 -8.04 -2.79
N VAL A 154 -8.74 -6.93 -3.43
CA VAL A 154 -7.82 -6.18 -4.29
C VAL A 154 -8.00 -4.68 -4.06
N ALA A 155 -6.91 -3.92 -4.10
CA ALA A 155 -6.98 -2.48 -3.84
C ALA A 155 -5.92 -1.67 -4.59
N ARG A 156 -6.18 -0.37 -4.70
CA ARG A 156 -5.20 0.66 -5.06
C ARG A 156 -5.04 1.62 -3.90
N LEU A 157 -3.81 1.78 -3.45
CA LEU A 157 -3.40 2.63 -2.34
C LEU A 157 -2.58 3.82 -2.87
N ASP A 158 -2.86 5.03 -2.39
CA ASP A 158 -2.00 6.20 -2.59
C ASP A 158 -0.78 6.08 -1.65
N LEU A 159 0.45 6.06 -2.17
CA LEU A 159 1.66 5.88 -1.35
C LEU A 159 2.11 7.16 -0.62
N ARG A 160 1.57 8.31 -0.99
CA ARG A 160 1.79 9.58 -0.29
C ARG A 160 0.96 9.61 0.99
N THR A 161 -0.33 9.32 0.93
CA THR A 161 -1.25 9.41 2.09
C THR A 161 -1.37 8.11 2.87
N GLY A 162 -1.20 6.96 2.20
CA GLY A 162 -1.50 5.66 2.78
C GLY A 162 -2.99 5.31 2.73
N GLU A 163 -3.81 6.07 2.02
CA GLU A 163 -5.25 5.82 1.90
C GLU A 163 -5.58 4.99 0.67
N TYR A 164 -6.66 4.23 0.74
CA TYR A 164 -7.20 3.56 -0.43
C TYR A 164 -7.82 4.57 -1.39
N VAL A 165 -7.34 4.58 -2.64
CA VAL A 165 -8.01 5.27 -3.75
C VAL A 165 -9.28 4.50 -4.12
N TRP A 166 -9.17 3.18 -4.16
CA TRP A 166 -10.29 2.25 -4.23
C TRP A 166 -9.88 0.91 -3.64
N LYS A 167 -10.85 0.15 -3.16
CA LYS A 167 -10.69 -1.23 -2.74
C LYS A 167 -11.93 -2.04 -3.07
N HIS A 168 -11.74 -3.32 -3.29
CA HIS A 168 -12.79 -4.33 -3.30
C HIS A 168 -12.41 -5.35 -2.25
N ASP A 169 -13.27 -5.48 -1.24
CA ASP A 169 -13.27 -6.59 -0.31
C ASP A 169 -14.48 -7.48 -0.62
N HIS A 170 -14.49 -8.69 -0.07
CA HIS A 170 -15.57 -9.65 -0.30
C HIS A 170 -15.85 -9.84 -1.79
N LEU A 171 -14.80 -10.08 -2.59
CA LEU A 171 -14.92 -10.49 -3.99
C LEU A 171 -15.66 -11.84 -4.05
N GLU A 172 -16.98 -11.78 -3.93
CA GLU A 172 -17.88 -12.90 -3.77
C GLU A 172 -18.13 -13.63 -5.09
N ARG A 173 -18.68 -14.84 -4.93
CA ARG A 173 -19.05 -15.75 -6.01
C ARG A 173 -20.15 -15.15 -6.89
N GLY A 174 -19.84 -14.92 -8.17
CA GLY A 174 -20.83 -15.16 -9.22
C GLY A 174 -21.15 -16.67 -9.30
N ARG A 175 -22.36 -17.03 -9.78
CA ARG A 175 -22.93 -18.41 -9.81
C ARG A 175 -21.92 -19.49 -10.21
N GLY A 176 -21.22 -20.09 -9.23
CA GLY A 176 -20.38 -21.28 -9.39
C GLY A 176 -18.85 -21.11 -9.32
N GLY A 177 -18.30 -19.89 -9.27
CA GLY A 177 -16.85 -19.67 -9.10
C GLY A 177 -16.44 -19.70 -7.62
N GLY A 178 -15.37 -20.41 -7.26
CA GLY A 178 -14.84 -20.45 -5.88
C GLY A 178 -14.25 -19.12 -5.39
N ASP A 179 -13.69 -19.11 -4.17
CA ASP A 179 -13.02 -17.93 -3.60
C ASP A 179 -11.69 -17.63 -4.29
N PHE A 180 -11.33 -16.35 -4.44
CA PHE A 180 -10.02 -15.92 -4.91
C PHE A 180 -8.99 -16.07 -3.79
N ASN A 181 -8.35 -17.23 -3.70
CA ASN A 181 -7.54 -17.56 -2.53
C ASN A 181 -6.21 -16.79 -2.46
N SER A 182 -5.55 -16.60 -3.59
CA SER A 182 -4.26 -15.93 -3.68
C SER A 182 -4.00 -15.43 -5.10
N PHE A 183 -3.20 -14.38 -5.23
CA PHE A 183 -2.96 -13.71 -6.51
C PHE A 183 -1.48 -13.71 -6.89
N GLU A 184 -1.22 -13.70 -8.19
CA GLU A 184 0.06 -13.29 -8.76
C GLU A 184 0.30 -11.79 -8.50
N VAL A 185 1.51 -11.31 -8.83
CA VAL A 185 1.78 -9.87 -8.79
C VAL A 185 0.85 -9.17 -9.78
N PRO A 186 0.14 -8.09 -9.39
CA PRO A 186 -0.73 -7.37 -10.31
C PRO A 186 0.05 -6.86 -11.54
N SER A 187 -0.63 -6.77 -12.69
CA SER A 187 -0.08 -6.17 -13.90
C SER A 187 -0.96 -5.03 -14.40
N ILE A 188 -0.43 -4.17 -15.26
CA ILE A 188 -1.14 -3.00 -15.81
C ILE A 188 -1.19 -3.11 -17.33
N GLU A 189 -2.39 -2.95 -17.89
CA GLU A 189 -2.65 -2.93 -19.34
C GLU A 189 -3.50 -1.71 -19.70
N GLY A 190 -2.86 -0.67 -20.21
CA GLY A 190 -3.51 0.60 -20.50
C GLY A 190 -4.15 1.22 -19.25
N ASP A 191 -5.48 1.35 -19.27
CA ASP A 191 -6.26 1.88 -18.15
C ASP A 191 -6.78 0.79 -17.18
N ALA A 192 -6.35 -0.46 -17.33
CA ALA A 192 -6.73 -1.56 -16.46
C ALA A 192 -5.57 -2.06 -15.60
N VAL A 193 -5.91 -2.53 -14.40
CA VAL A 193 -5.05 -3.36 -13.55
C VAL A 193 -5.64 -4.76 -13.56
N LEU A 194 -4.78 -5.76 -13.78
CA LEU A 194 -5.15 -7.16 -13.77
C LEU A 194 -4.68 -7.81 -12.48
N PHE A 195 -5.61 -8.50 -11.82
CA PHE A 195 -5.34 -9.32 -10.64
C PHE A 195 -5.62 -10.78 -11.01
N ARG A 196 -4.56 -11.52 -11.35
CA ARG A 196 -4.65 -12.93 -11.72
C ARG A 196 -4.51 -13.83 -10.49
N GLU A 197 -5.41 -14.78 -10.35
CA GLU A 197 -5.36 -15.82 -9.33
C GLU A 197 -4.14 -16.73 -9.55
N LYS A 198 -3.45 -17.11 -8.47
CA LYS A 198 -2.40 -18.14 -8.57
C LYS A 198 -3.04 -19.49 -8.90
N PRO A 199 -2.55 -20.22 -9.91
CA PRO A 199 -3.07 -21.56 -10.22
C PRO A 199 -2.97 -22.51 -9.03
N THR A 200 -4.08 -23.16 -8.67
CA THR A 200 -4.13 -24.16 -7.57
C THR A 200 -4.29 -25.60 -8.07
N GLY A 201 -4.36 -25.79 -9.39
CA GLY A 201 -4.59 -27.09 -10.04
C GLY A 201 -6.02 -27.63 -9.95
N LYS A 202 -6.88 -27.03 -9.10
CA LYS A 202 -8.28 -27.47 -8.90
C LYS A 202 -9.28 -26.78 -9.85
N SER A 203 -8.95 -25.57 -10.28
CA SER A 203 -9.78 -24.74 -11.17
C SER A 203 -8.88 -23.89 -12.08
N PRO A 204 -9.38 -23.46 -13.25
CA PRO A 204 -8.71 -22.46 -14.06
C PRO A 204 -8.44 -21.18 -13.25
N ALA A 205 -7.25 -20.60 -13.42
CA ALA A 205 -6.90 -19.34 -12.78
C ALA A 205 -7.72 -18.21 -13.39
N ARG A 206 -8.41 -17.46 -12.54
CA ARG A 206 -9.26 -16.34 -12.95
C ARG A 206 -8.51 -15.02 -12.92
N THR A 207 -8.95 -14.05 -13.71
CA THR A 207 -8.38 -12.69 -13.74
C THR A 207 -9.47 -11.66 -13.48
N ILE A 208 -9.23 -10.78 -12.50
CA ILE A 208 -10.08 -9.62 -12.23
C ILE A 208 -9.51 -8.42 -12.97
N ARG A 209 -10.29 -7.81 -13.86
CA ARG A 209 -9.92 -6.61 -14.60
C ARG A 209 -10.56 -5.38 -13.97
N VAL A 210 -9.75 -4.51 -13.39
CA VAL A 210 -10.23 -3.30 -12.69
C VAL A 210 -9.76 -2.05 -13.43
N ASN A 211 -10.67 -1.11 -13.69
CA ASN A 211 -10.30 0.20 -14.21
C ASN A 211 -9.42 0.94 -13.19
N ARG A 212 -8.19 1.27 -13.59
CA ARG A 212 -7.14 1.82 -12.72
C ARG A 212 -7.59 3.12 -12.04
N LYS A 213 -8.29 4.00 -12.77
CA LYS A 213 -8.71 5.32 -12.31
C LYS A 213 -9.91 5.25 -11.38
N THR A 214 -10.96 4.56 -11.80
CA THR A 214 -12.28 4.56 -11.14
C THR A 214 -12.45 3.45 -10.11
N GLY A 215 -11.62 2.40 -10.17
CA GLY A 215 -11.82 1.20 -9.37
C GLY A 215 -12.96 0.33 -9.88
N LYS A 216 -13.66 0.65 -10.96
CA LYS A 216 -14.75 -0.20 -11.48
C LYS A 216 -14.21 -1.55 -11.94
N ILE A 217 -14.80 -2.66 -11.48
CA ILE A 217 -14.53 -3.99 -12.04
C ILE A 217 -15.19 -4.06 -13.43
N ASN A 218 -14.38 -4.26 -14.46
CA ASN A 218 -14.82 -4.34 -15.85
C ASN A 218 -15.12 -5.79 -16.29
N GLY A 219 -14.59 -6.78 -15.57
CA GLY A 219 -14.81 -8.18 -15.86
C GLY A 219 -14.05 -9.09 -14.91
N ILE A 220 -14.56 -10.33 -14.82
CA ILE A 220 -13.90 -11.46 -14.18
C ILE A 220 -13.95 -12.58 -15.20
N GLU A 221 -12.78 -13.07 -15.61
CA GLU A 221 -12.59 -14.13 -16.62
C GLU A 221 -11.86 -15.33 -16.03
#